data_AF-A0AAN8UZ99-F1
#
_entry.id   AF-A0AAN8UZ99-F1
#
_cell.length_a   1.000
_cell.length_b   1.000
_cell.length_c   1.000
_cell.angle_alpha   90.00
_cell.angle_beta   90.00
_cell.angle_gamma   90.00
#
_symmetry.space_group_name_H-M   'P 1'
#
loop_
_entity.id
_entity.type
_entity.pdbx_description
1 polymer ?
#
loop_
_entity_poly.entity_id
_entity_poly.type
_entity_poly.pdbx_seq_one_letter_code
_entity_poly.pdbx_strand_id
1 'polypeptide(L)'
;KEAAYKRKLVSKWHPTTKGTLRRNYRVPSKSEGRRLLKAVASLLSDDDHFVDATSHKGCQIRRESAHGESVCCNNVRALFDELPTPHLIVEITPFPAGPLPERDFSKAEKLERVLRTGPPV
;
A
#
# COMPACT_ATOMS: atom_id res chain seq x y z
N LYS A 1 21.53 4.29 -12.01
CA LYS A 1 20.21 4.29 -12.69
C LYS A 1 19.06 3.88 -11.76
N GLU A 2 19.27 2.93 -10.84
CA GLU A 2 18.24 2.45 -9.90
C GLU A 2 17.75 3.52 -8.91
N ALA A 3 18.65 4.26 -8.25
CA ALA A 3 18.27 5.30 -7.27
C ALA A 3 17.41 6.44 -7.87
N ALA A 4 17.63 6.80 -9.14
CA ALA A 4 16.80 7.79 -9.84
C ALA A 4 15.40 7.24 -10.18
N TYR A 5 15.30 5.93 -10.45
CA TYR A 5 14.03 5.23 -10.64
C TYR A 5 13.25 5.11 -9.32
N LYS A 6 13.94 4.76 -8.22
CA LYS A 6 13.37 4.74 -6.86
C LYS A 6 12.80 6.10 -6.46
N ARG A 7 13.56 7.18 -6.68
CA ARG A 7 13.10 8.57 -6.44
C ARG A 7 11.90 8.96 -7.31
N LYS A 8 11.84 8.51 -8.57
CA LYS A 8 10.68 8.72 -9.47
C LYS A 8 9.44 7.87 -9.14
N LEU A 9 9.60 6.75 -8.45
CA LEU A 9 8.47 5.92 -8.00
C LEU A 9 7.82 6.51 -6.76
N VAL A 10 8.65 6.93 -5.80
CA VAL A 10 8.20 7.61 -4.59
C VAL A 10 7.63 9.01 -4.89
N SER A 11 7.98 9.65 -6.02
CA SER A 11 7.48 10.99 -6.35
C SER A 11 5.95 11.09 -6.52
N LYS A 12 5.25 9.95 -6.72
CA LYS A 12 3.77 9.93 -6.73
C LYS A 12 3.16 9.78 -5.35
N TRP A 13 3.97 9.46 -4.35
CA TRP A 13 3.60 9.42 -2.96
C TRP A 13 3.77 10.80 -2.35
N HIS A 14 2.77 11.19 -1.57
CA HIS A 14 2.72 12.48 -0.92
C HIS A 14 2.99 12.28 0.57
N PRO A 15 4.10 12.81 1.10
CA PRO A 15 4.29 12.86 2.54
C PRO A 15 3.24 13.81 3.13
N THR A 16 2.56 13.38 4.18
CA THR A 16 1.60 14.19 4.92
C THR A 16 2.28 14.88 6.09
N THR A 17 1.65 15.92 6.62
CA THR A 17 2.12 16.65 7.81
C THR A 17 2.19 15.78 9.08
N LYS A 18 1.52 14.62 9.07
CA LYS A 18 1.56 13.63 10.17
C LYS A 18 2.70 12.62 10.02
N GLY A 19 3.61 12.82 9.06
CA GLY A 19 4.70 11.89 8.78
C GLY A 19 4.26 10.61 8.09
N THR A 20 3.07 10.58 7.47
CA THR A 20 2.62 9.41 6.70
C THR A 20 2.90 9.58 5.23
N LEU A 21 3.13 8.49 4.50
CA LEU A 21 3.33 8.52 3.06
C LEU A 21 2.06 8.02 2.38
N ARG A 22 1.38 8.86 1.60
CA ARG A 22 0.08 8.55 0.98
C ARG A 22 0.16 8.48 -0.53
N ARG A 23 -0.51 7.48 -1.10
CA ARG A 23 -0.67 7.29 -2.54
C ARG A 23 -2.13 7.04 -2.90
N ASN A 24 -2.66 7.84 -3.82
CA ASN A 24 -3.98 7.62 -4.40
C ASN A 24 -3.84 7.07 -5.83
N TYR A 25 -4.38 5.89 -6.08
CA TYR A 25 -4.34 5.21 -7.37
C TYR A 25 -5.76 5.05 -7.93
N ARG A 26 -5.99 5.54 -9.15
CA ARG A 26 -7.27 5.31 -9.83
C ARG A 26 -7.25 3.93 -10.46
N VAL A 27 -8.36 3.23 -10.34
CA VAL A 27 -8.52 1.87 -10.82
C VAL A 27 -9.56 1.86 -11.93
N PRO A 28 -9.35 1.10 -13.03
CA PRO A 28 -10.30 1.07 -14.14
C PRO A 28 -11.62 0.36 -13.80
N SER A 29 -11.63 -0.58 -12.84
CA SER A 29 -12.81 -1.36 -12.49
C SER A 29 -12.78 -1.90 -11.05
N LYS A 30 -13.96 -2.32 -10.56
CA LYS A 30 -14.12 -2.97 -9.25
C LYS A 30 -13.36 -4.29 -9.13
N SER A 31 -13.34 -5.10 -10.20
CA SER A 31 -12.61 -6.37 -10.21
C SER A 31 -11.11 -6.15 -10.10
N GLU A 32 -10.57 -5.20 -10.86
CA GLU A 32 -9.15 -4.84 -10.80
C GLU A 32 -8.78 -4.25 -9.44
N GLY A 33 -9.66 -3.45 -8.83
CA GLY A 33 -9.40 -2.84 -7.52
C GLY A 33 -9.26 -3.88 -6.42
N ARG A 34 -10.17 -4.86 -6.41
CA ARG A 34 -10.10 -6.00 -5.49
C ARG A 34 -8.92 -6.91 -5.77
N ARG A 35 -8.57 -7.11 -7.05
CA ARG A 35 -7.38 -7.88 -7.45
C ARG A 35 -6.10 -7.21 -6.93
N LEU A 36 -5.98 -5.89 -7.07
CA LEU A 36 -4.87 -5.11 -6.53
C LEU A 36 -4.85 -5.16 -4.99
N LEU A 37 -6.00 -5.02 -4.33
CA LEU A 37 -6.08 -5.09 -2.86
C LEU A 37 -5.63 -6.47 -2.34
N LYS A 38 -6.02 -7.56 -3.01
CA LYS A 38 -5.52 -8.91 -2.73
C LYS A 38 -4.02 -9.05 -2.96
N ALA A 39 -3.51 -8.47 -4.05
CA ALA A 39 -2.07 -8.47 -4.33
C ALA A 39 -1.27 -7.73 -3.24
N VAL A 40 -1.79 -6.58 -2.77
CA VAL A 40 -1.20 -5.84 -1.65
C VAL A 40 -1.27 -6.67 -0.37
N ALA A 41 -2.40 -7.31 -0.07
CA ALA A 41 -2.53 -8.18 1.10
C ALA A 41 -1.54 -9.37 1.07
N SER A 42 -1.34 -10.00 -0.09
CA SER A 42 -0.32 -11.05 -0.27
C SER A 42 1.08 -10.50 -0.05
N LEU A 43 1.43 -9.37 -0.69
CA LEU A 43 2.74 -8.74 -0.51
C LEU A 43 3.04 -8.44 0.96
N LEU A 44 2.06 -7.91 1.70
CA LEU A 44 2.22 -7.60 3.12
C LEU A 44 2.33 -8.86 4.01
N SER A 45 1.87 -10.02 3.52
CA SER A 45 1.94 -11.30 4.22
C SER A 45 3.23 -12.08 3.91
N ASP A 46 3.72 -11.99 2.67
CA ASP A 46 4.82 -12.82 2.16
C ASP A 46 6.19 -12.17 2.31
N ASP A 47 6.26 -10.84 2.43
CA ASP A 47 7.54 -10.11 2.37
C ASP A 47 8.12 -9.85 3.77
N ASP A 48 9.27 -10.48 4.04
CA ASP A 48 10.03 -10.39 5.28
C ASP A 48 10.42 -8.96 5.69
N HIS A 49 10.42 -7.99 4.76
CA HIS A 49 10.71 -6.58 5.07
C HIS A 49 9.55 -5.87 5.79
N PHE A 50 8.40 -6.53 5.89
CA PHE A 50 7.25 -6.05 6.63
C PHE A 50 7.13 -6.70 8.01
N VAL A 51 7.98 -7.67 8.34
CA VAL A 51 7.94 -8.40 9.61
C VAL A 51 8.53 -7.53 10.73
N ASP A 52 7.68 -7.02 11.62
CA ASP A 52 8.09 -6.80 13.00
C ASP A 52 7.86 -8.12 13.74
N ALA A 53 8.89 -8.60 14.44
CA ALA A 53 8.95 -9.95 14.99
C ALA A 53 7.88 -10.15 16.08
N THR A 54 6.70 -10.62 15.72
CA THR A 54 5.81 -11.53 16.48
C THR A 54 4.42 -11.60 15.83
N SER A 55 4.03 -12.82 15.43
CA SER A 55 2.62 -13.24 15.31
C SER A 55 1.74 -12.59 14.22
N HIS A 56 2.16 -12.60 12.95
CA HIS A 56 1.27 -12.19 11.86
C HIS A 56 0.60 -13.40 11.18
N LYS A 57 -0.70 -13.63 11.42
CA LYS A 57 -1.51 -14.68 10.76
C LYS A 57 -2.01 -14.28 9.36
N GLY A 58 -1.13 -13.68 8.56
CA GLY A 58 -1.47 -13.13 7.24
C GLY A 58 -2.34 -11.88 7.30
N CYS A 59 -2.21 -11.03 6.27
CA CYS A 59 -2.99 -9.81 6.14
C CYS A 59 -4.38 -10.12 5.59
N GLN A 60 -5.39 -9.90 6.41
CA GLN A 60 -6.77 -10.11 6.03
C GLN A 60 -7.41 -8.82 5.51
N ILE A 61 -8.04 -8.91 4.34
CA ILE A 61 -8.91 -7.85 3.83
C ILE A 61 -10.17 -7.81 4.68
N ARG A 62 -10.51 -6.62 5.16
CA ARG A 62 -11.72 -6.32 5.92
C ARG A 62 -12.61 -5.42 5.09
N ARG A 63 -13.92 -5.56 5.28
CA ARG A 63 -14.89 -4.62 4.73
C ARG A 63 -14.96 -3.39 5.63
N GLU A 64 -14.64 -2.22 5.08
CA GLU A 64 -14.68 -0.94 5.81
C GLU A 64 -16.01 -0.20 5.57
N SER A 65 -16.61 -0.38 4.39
CA SER A 65 -17.86 0.27 3.99
C SER A 65 -18.69 -0.65 3.08
N ALA A 66 -19.90 -0.21 2.72
CA ALA A 66 -20.73 -0.87 1.72
C ALA A 66 -19.99 -1.05 0.38
N HIS A 67 -19.14 -0.07 0.04
CA HIS A 67 -18.41 0.06 -1.23
C HIS A 67 -16.88 -0.02 -1.07
N GLY A 68 -16.40 -0.26 0.16
CA GLY A 68 -14.99 -0.15 0.50
C GLY A 68 -14.44 -1.35 1.25
N GLU A 69 -13.27 -1.80 0.84
CA GLU A 69 -12.52 -2.90 1.44
C GLU A 69 -11.11 -2.41 1.77
N SER A 70 -10.56 -2.77 2.94
CA SER A 70 -9.23 -2.36 3.34
C SER A 70 -8.40 -3.49 3.95
N VAL A 71 -7.09 -3.34 3.86
CA VAL A 71 -6.11 -4.21 4.53
C VAL A 71 -5.13 -3.32 5.29
N CYS A 72 -4.88 -3.65 6.56
CA CYS A 72 -4.03 -2.89 7.46
C CYS A 72 -3.03 -3.83 8.14
N CYS A 73 -1.76 -3.70 7.80
CA CYS A 73 -0.67 -4.47 8.41
C CYS A 73 0.64 -3.71 8.32
N ASN A 74 1.56 -3.97 9.26
CA ASN A 74 2.98 -3.61 9.10
C ASN A 74 3.21 -2.14 8.74
N ASN A 75 2.44 -1.26 9.39
CA ASN A 75 2.43 0.19 9.18
C ASN A 75 1.92 0.63 7.80
N VAL A 76 1.27 -0.26 7.06
CA VAL A 76 0.63 0.01 5.76
C VAL A 76 -0.87 -0.20 5.87
N ARG A 77 -1.63 0.75 5.36
CA ARG A 77 -3.07 0.66 5.14
C ARG A 77 -3.36 0.83 3.66
N ALA A 78 -4.02 -0.13 3.04
CA ALA A 78 -4.56 0.01 1.70
C ALA A 78 -6.09 -0.09 1.75
N LEU A 79 -6.78 0.92 1.24
CA LEU A 79 -8.23 1.02 1.15
C LEU A 79 -8.64 1.11 -0.30
N PHE A 80 -9.46 0.18 -0.76
CA PHE A 80 -10.17 0.27 -2.02
C PHE A 80 -11.57 0.82 -1.77
N ASP A 81 -11.99 1.81 -2.56
CA ASP A 81 -13.36 2.34 -2.55
C ASP A 81 -13.85 2.50 -3.99
N GLU A 82 -15.10 2.10 -4.23
CA GLU A 82 -15.75 2.16 -5.54
C GLU A 82 -16.34 3.54 -5.88
N LEU A 83 -16.58 4.39 -4.87
CA LEU A 83 -17.31 5.66 -5.04
C LEU A 83 -16.41 6.89 -4.82
N PRO A 84 -16.64 8.00 -5.56
CA PRO A 84 -17.50 8.15 -6.75
C PRO A 84 -16.89 7.50 -8.00
N THR A 85 -15.60 7.15 -7.94
CA THR A 85 -14.88 6.39 -8.96
C THR A 85 -14.01 5.34 -8.28
N PRO A 86 -13.83 4.13 -8.84
CA PRO A 86 -12.97 3.12 -8.26
C PRO A 86 -11.54 3.62 -8.03
N HIS A 87 -11.10 3.60 -6.78
CA HIS A 87 -9.78 4.07 -6.41
C HIS A 87 -9.23 3.28 -5.22
N LEU A 88 -7.91 3.19 -5.17
CA LEU A 88 -7.17 2.56 -4.09
C LEU A 88 -6.29 3.63 -3.43
N ILE A 89 -6.41 3.77 -2.13
CA ILE A 89 -5.61 4.66 -1.29
C ILE A 89 -4.66 3.78 -0.49
N VAL A 90 -3.36 4.02 -0.61
CA VAL A 90 -2.34 3.33 0.18
C VAL A 90 -1.62 4.35 1.06
N GLU A 91 -1.53 4.06 2.34
CA GLU A 91 -0.93 4.91 3.36
C GLU A 91 0.11 4.11 4.12
N ILE A 92 1.29 4.69 4.32
CA ILE A 92 2.36 4.14 5.16
C ILE A 92 2.54 5.07 6.33
N THR A 93 2.28 4.58 7.54
CA THR A 93 2.30 5.37 8.78
C THR A 93 3.43 4.86 9.65
N PRO A 94 4.54 5.59 9.81
CA PRO A 94 5.66 5.13 10.61
C PRO A 94 5.23 4.95 12.07
N PHE A 95 5.69 3.85 12.68
CA PHE A 95 5.54 3.58 14.10
C PHE A 95 6.92 3.28 14.71
N PRO A 96 7.31 3.92 15.83
CA PRO A 96 6.62 5.03 16.50
C PRO A 96 6.55 6.29 15.62
N ALA A 97 5.63 7.21 15.95
CA ALA A 97 5.40 8.43 15.16
C ALA A 97 6.69 9.26 15.04
N GLY A 98 7.07 9.61 13.82
CA GLY A 98 8.36 10.26 13.54
C GLY A 98 8.59 10.49 12.05
N PRO A 99 9.80 10.95 11.67
CA PRO A 99 10.17 11.09 10.27
C PRO A 99 10.14 9.74 9.57
N LEU A 100 9.69 9.72 8.31
CA LEU A 100 9.63 8.50 7.50
C LEU A 100 11.04 7.91 7.33
N PRO A 101 11.33 6.73 7.89
CA PRO A 101 12.62 6.06 7.70
C PRO A 101 12.76 5.53 6.27
N GLU A 102 14.00 5.33 5.81
CA GLU A 102 14.30 4.82 4.45
C GLU A 102 13.62 3.46 4.15
N ARG A 103 13.41 2.63 5.18
CA ARG A 103 12.64 1.38 5.07
C ARG A 103 11.21 1.59 4.55
N ASP A 104 10.55 2.68 4.95
CA ASP A 104 9.16 2.95 4.54
C ASP A 104 9.10 3.46 3.09
N PHE A 105 10.15 4.14 2.63
CA PHE A 105 10.32 4.45 1.21
C PHE A 105 10.56 3.20 0.36
N SER A 106 11.28 2.21 0.90
CA SER A 106 11.46 0.90 0.25
C SER A 106 10.14 0.13 0.15
N LYS A 107 9.30 0.16 1.21
CA LYS A 107 7.93 -0.38 1.16
C LYS A 107 7.08 0.32 0.10
N ALA A 108 7.15 1.65 0.02
CA ALA A 108 6.45 2.45 -0.98
C ALA A 108 6.82 2.05 -2.41
N GLU A 109 8.11 1.74 -2.66
CA GLU A 109 8.58 1.27 -3.95
C GLU A 109 7.95 -0.09 -4.32
N LYS A 110 7.96 -1.05 -3.40
CA LYS A 110 7.37 -2.38 -3.62
C LYS A 110 5.87 -2.30 -3.89
N LEU A 111 5.16 -1.45 -3.12
CA LEU A 111 3.74 -1.19 -3.32
C LEU A 111 3.49 -0.56 -4.69
N GLU A 112 4.29 0.42 -5.12
CA GLU A 112 4.14 1.01 -6.47
C GLU A 112 4.35 0.01 -7.60
N ARG A 113 5.23 -0.98 -7.43
CA ARG A 113 5.37 -2.05 -8.42
C ARG A 113 4.05 -2.80 -8.57
N VAL A 114 3.46 -3.27 -7.47
CA VAL A 114 2.16 -3.96 -7.48
C VAL A 114 1.05 -3.10 -8.09
N LEU A 115 1.00 -1.80 -7.75
CA LEU A 115 0.01 -0.88 -8.30
C LEU A 115 0.14 -0.68 -9.82
N ARG A 116 1.37 -0.69 -10.36
CA ARG A 116 1.63 -0.43 -11.78
C ARG A 116 1.56 -1.68 -12.66
N THR A 117 2.09 -2.80 -12.20
CA THR A 117 2.18 -4.02 -13.02
C THR A 117 0.94 -4.90 -12.89
N GLY A 118 0.06 -4.62 -11.92
CA GLY A 118 -0.90 -5.60 -11.46
C GLY A 118 -0.20 -6.76 -10.74
N PRO A 119 -0.94 -7.72 -10.16
CA PRO A 119 -0.31 -8.92 -9.62
C PRO A 119 0.41 -9.68 -10.74
N PRO A 120 1.53 -10.36 -10.43
CA PRO A 120 2.16 -11.27 -11.38
C PRO A 120 1.10 -12.30 -11.82
N VAL A 121 1.03 -12.51 -13.14
CA VAL A 121 0.14 -13.49 -13.79
C VAL A 121 0.59 -14.89 -13.45
#